data_AF-A0A392NGE5-F1
#
_entry.id   AF-A0A392NGE5-F1
#
_cell.length_a   1.000
_cell.length_b   1.000
_cell.length_c   1.000
_cell.angle_alpha   90.00
_cell.angle_beta   90.00
_cell.angle_gamma   90.00
#
_symmetry.space_group_name_H-M   'P 1'
#
loop_
_entity.id
_entity.type
_entity.pdbx_description
1 polymer ?
#
loop_
_entity_poly.entity_id
_entity_poly.type
_entity_poly.pdbx_seq_one_letter_code
_entity_poly.pdbx_strand_id
1 'polypeptide(L)'
;SLQLLKMLASTIGTTGKHLRREISEIVFTISNIRDILRHGEKHPFLQKLSIDILTSLALEGDATERIGDTGGVLQELFNIFFKYGIPEDRKGVNLTVAAGEALAMLALESKSNCHRILKLKLLRRLVEALKDPLLRVNSARILRNLCIYSGSEFFHQLRGVTAATPIILQAIMSEENKIQEVMAGLSANVFKYMTSQESRISFEEARITVAELANKLVEIIKKHKCPSTNVPRIRRFTVELAIWMMKDRVENIYTFKDLGMAEALKGALETTSELENFNVFCGTVGLNRHRLTTQSLFETALELMESRQNINQCKILQNQLADLDEL
;
A
#
# COMPACT_ATOMS: atom_id res chain seq x y z
N SER A 1 34.66 -3.28 0.16
CA SER A 1 33.80 -4.40 0.57
C SER A 1 32.33 -3.97 0.56
N LEU A 2 31.41 -4.73 -0.05
CA LEU A 2 29.97 -4.41 -0.10
C LEU A 2 29.30 -4.42 1.29
N GLN A 3 29.79 -5.23 2.22
CA GLN A 3 29.25 -5.29 3.58
C GLN A 3 29.42 -3.95 4.31
N LEU A 4 30.59 -3.32 4.16
CA LEU A 4 30.84 -1.99 4.71
C LEU A 4 29.91 -0.95 4.06
N LEU A 5 29.75 -1.01 2.74
CA LEU A 5 28.86 -0.09 2.02
C LEU A 5 27.40 -0.22 2.49
N LYS A 6 26.93 -1.46 2.69
CA LYS A 6 25.61 -1.71 3.29
C LYS A 6 25.50 -1.07 4.67
N MET A 7 26.49 -1.30 5.54
CA MET A 7 26.48 -0.75 6.91
C MET A 7 26.38 0.78 6.91
N LEU A 8 27.14 1.44 6.04
CA LEU A 8 27.09 2.90 5.89
C LEU A 8 25.73 3.38 5.38
N ALA A 9 25.21 2.76 4.32
CA ALA A 9 23.93 3.14 3.73
C ALA A 9 22.74 2.94 4.68
N SER A 10 22.79 1.89 5.50
CA SER A 10 21.75 1.56 6.49
C SER A 10 21.86 2.32 7.81
N THR A 11 22.82 3.26 7.95
CA THR A 11 22.94 4.08 9.16
C THR A 11 21.68 4.94 9.35
N ILE A 12 21.23 5.08 10.60
CA ILE A 12 20.00 5.81 10.95
C ILE A 12 20.33 7.27 11.28
N GLY A 13 19.33 8.15 11.22
CA GLY A 13 19.44 9.54 11.66
C GLY A 13 20.10 10.45 10.62
N THR A 14 20.50 11.64 11.07
CA THR A 14 21.07 12.70 10.22
C THR A 14 22.38 12.25 9.56
N THR A 15 23.27 11.60 10.30
CA THR A 15 24.52 11.03 9.75
C THR A 15 24.23 10.01 8.66
N GLY A 16 23.27 9.11 8.87
CA GLY A 16 22.87 8.14 7.86
C GLY A 16 22.32 8.78 6.58
N LYS A 17 21.53 9.84 6.73
CA LYS A 17 21.06 10.64 5.59
C LYS A 17 22.21 11.24 4.79
N HIS A 18 23.22 11.81 5.44
CA HIS A 18 24.41 12.31 4.76
C HIS A 18 25.17 11.19 4.04
N LEU A 19 25.41 10.06 4.71
CA LEU A 19 26.10 8.91 4.10
C LEU A 19 25.39 8.40 2.85
N ARG A 20 24.05 8.25 2.88
CA ARG A 20 23.28 7.81 1.71
C ARG A 20 23.41 8.77 0.54
N ARG A 21 23.39 10.09 0.80
CA ARG A 21 23.57 11.11 -0.24
C ARG A 21 24.94 10.98 -0.90
N GLU A 22 26.01 11.01 -0.11
CA GLU A 22 27.39 10.88 -0.58
C GLU A 22 27.60 9.59 -1.40
N ILE A 23 27.11 8.44 -0.88
CA ILE A 23 27.23 7.16 -1.59
C ILE A 23 26.50 7.19 -2.94
N SER A 24 25.30 7.79 -2.98
CA SER A 24 24.49 7.87 -4.20
C SER A 24 25.04 8.83 -5.26
N GLU A 25 25.91 9.75 -4.88
CA GLU A 25 26.53 10.73 -5.78
C GLU A 25 27.78 10.20 -6.49
N ILE A 26 28.37 9.13 -5.97
CA ILE A 26 29.46 8.43 -6.63
C ILE A 26 28.93 7.79 -7.93
N VAL A 27 29.39 8.32 -9.07
CA VAL A 27 28.91 8.04 -10.43
C VAL A 27 28.74 6.55 -10.74
N PHE A 28 29.67 5.71 -10.30
CA PHE A 28 29.68 4.29 -10.63
C PHE A 28 28.99 3.38 -9.60
N THR A 29 28.53 3.91 -8.46
CA THR A 29 27.97 3.07 -7.40
C THR A 29 26.77 2.26 -7.89
N ILE A 30 25.79 2.92 -8.50
CA ILE A 30 24.52 2.28 -8.88
C ILE A 30 24.72 1.34 -10.07
N SER A 31 25.54 1.71 -11.05
CA SER A 31 25.83 0.86 -12.21
C SER A 31 26.62 -0.39 -11.82
N ASN A 32 27.61 -0.28 -10.92
CA ASN A 32 28.33 -1.44 -10.39
C ASN A 32 27.40 -2.38 -9.61
N ILE A 33 26.50 -1.82 -8.81
CA ILE A 33 25.47 -2.60 -8.08
C ILE A 33 24.55 -3.32 -9.07
N ARG A 34 24.07 -2.65 -10.12
CA ARG A 34 23.26 -3.27 -11.19
C ARG A 34 23.99 -4.45 -11.81
N ASP A 35 25.28 -4.33 -12.10
CA ASP A 35 26.04 -5.40 -12.74
C ASP A 35 26.17 -6.62 -11.82
N ILE A 36 26.25 -6.41 -10.51
CA ILE A 36 26.14 -7.50 -9.50
C ILE A 36 24.73 -8.11 -9.51
N LEU A 37 23.66 -7.31 -9.60
CA LEU A 37 22.30 -7.85 -9.71
C LEU A 37 22.14 -8.72 -10.96
N ARG A 38 22.66 -8.28 -12.10
CA ARG A 38 22.54 -8.95 -13.40
C ARG A 38 23.36 -10.24 -13.48
N HIS A 39 24.61 -10.22 -12.99
CA HIS A 39 25.56 -11.31 -13.21
C HIS A 39 25.86 -12.14 -11.94
N GLY A 40 25.29 -11.74 -10.80
CA GLY A 40 25.58 -12.34 -9.49
C GLY A 40 24.81 -13.62 -9.16
N GLU A 41 24.25 -14.33 -10.14
CA GLU A 41 23.41 -15.51 -9.87
C GLU A 41 24.13 -16.61 -9.08
N LYS A 42 25.43 -16.78 -9.32
CA LYS A 42 26.29 -17.71 -8.57
C LYS A 42 26.72 -17.17 -7.20
N HIS A 43 26.38 -15.91 -6.90
CA HIS A 43 26.73 -15.18 -5.69
C HIS A 43 25.50 -14.48 -5.07
N PRO A 44 24.45 -15.23 -4.67
CA PRO A 44 23.20 -14.65 -4.17
C PRO A 44 23.41 -13.79 -2.91
N PHE A 45 24.46 -14.05 -2.12
CA PHE A 45 24.83 -13.19 -1.01
C PHE A 45 25.21 -11.77 -1.47
N LEU A 46 25.98 -11.63 -2.56
CA LEU A 46 26.36 -10.33 -3.11
C LEU A 46 25.17 -9.62 -3.75
N GLN A 47 24.28 -10.36 -4.42
CA GLN A 47 23.00 -9.81 -4.90
C GLN A 47 22.16 -9.29 -3.74
N LYS A 48 22.06 -10.03 -2.62
CA LYS A 48 21.32 -9.58 -1.44
C LYS A 48 21.88 -8.28 -0.87
N LEU A 49 23.20 -8.21 -0.67
CA LEU A 49 23.86 -6.98 -0.20
C LEU A 49 23.59 -5.80 -1.15
N SER A 50 23.64 -6.06 -2.46
CA SER A 50 23.38 -5.06 -3.50
C SER A 50 21.96 -4.52 -3.42
N ILE A 51 20.97 -5.39 -3.24
CA ILE A 51 19.56 -5.01 -3.04
C ILE A 51 19.40 -4.20 -1.75
N ASP A 52 19.96 -4.68 -0.63
CA ASP A 52 19.89 -4.00 0.68
C ASP A 52 20.49 -2.58 0.62
N ILE A 53 21.58 -2.40 -0.14
CA ILE A 53 22.19 -1.09 -0.39
C ILE A 53 21.23 -0.21 -1.17
N LEU A 54 20.65 -0.68 -2.30
CA LEU A 54 19.68 0.09 -3.07
C LEU A 54 18.46 0.50 -2.24
N THR A 55 17.90 -0.43 -1.46
CA THR A 55 16.76 -0.15 -0.57
C THR A 55 17.11 0.90 0.47
N SER A 56 18.31 0.83 1.04
CA SER A 56 18.79 1.83 2.00
C SER A 56 18.98 3.19 1.34
N LEU A 57 19.64 3.25 0.18
CA LEU A 57 19.83 4.50 -0.57
C LEU A 57 18.49 5.14 -0.96
N ALA A 58 17.49 4.32 -1.35
CA ALA A 58 16.15 4.78 -1.70
C ALA A 58 15.38 5.45 -0.55
N LEU A 59 15.91 5.46 0.68
CA LEU A 59 15.37 6.32 1.74
C LEU A 59 15.52 7.82 1.44
N GLU A 60 16.42 8.20 0.53
CA GLU A 60 16.57 9.57 0.04
C GLU A 60 15.91 9.72 -1.34
N GLY A 61 15.12 10.78 -1.53
CA GLY A 61 14.41 11.03 -2.79
C GLY A 61 15.35 11.16 -4.01
N ASP A 62 16.44 11.92 -3.87
CA ASP A 62 17.41 12.11 -4.96
C ASP A 62 18.08 10.79 -5.36
N ALA A 63 18.41 9.95 -4.38
CA ALA A 63 18.97 8.63 -4.63
C ALA A 63 17.93 7.70 -5.27
N THR A 64 16.66 7.76 -4.84
CA THR A 64 15.55 7.01 -5.46
C THR A 64 15.43 7.32 -6.95
N GLU A 65 15.51 8.60 -7.33
CA GLU A 65 15.49 9.00 -8.74
C GLU A 65 16.73 8.52 -9.49
N ARG A 66 17.94 8.72 -8.94
CA ARG A 66 19.20 8.23 -9.55
C ARG A 66 19.19 6.71 -9.79
N ILE A 67 18.65 5.95 -8.84
CA ILE A 67 18.54 4.48 -8.95
C ILE A 67 17.60 4.10 -10.11
N GLY A 68 16.43 4.72 -10.18
CA GLY A 68 15.48 4.42 -11.25
C GLY A 68 15.94 4.91 -12.62
N ASP A 69 16.65 6.04 -12.68
CA ASP A 69 17.22 6.59 -13.92
C ASP A 69 18.39 5.76 -14.45
N THR A 70 19.11 5.06 -13.57
CA THR A 70 20.17 4.14 -13.98
C THR A 70 19.58 2.93 -14.73
N GLY A 71 19.82 2.91 -16.03
CA GLY A 71 19.27 1.90 -16.94
C GLY A 71 19.53 0.46 -16.48
N GLY A 72 18.45 -0.33 -16.45
CA GLY A 72 18.47 -1.75 -16.13
C GLY A 72 18.22 -2.11 -14.66
N VAL A 73 18.40 -1.19 -13.70
CA VAL A 73 18.26 -1.53 -12.27
C VAL A 73 16.88 -2.08 -11.93
N LEU A 74 15.82 -1.36 -12.31
CA LEU A 74 14.43 -1.77 -12.07
C LEU A 74 14.12 -3.13 -12.74
N GLN A 75 14.62 -3.34 -13.96
CA GLN A 75 14.43 -4.59 -14.68
C GLN A 75 15.11 -5.76 -13.97
N GLU A 76 16.35 -5.61 -13.51
CA GLU A 76 17.06 -6.68 -12.78
C GLU A 76 16.40 -6.98 -11.43
N LEU A 77 15.90 -5.96 -10.72
CA LEU A 77 15.13 -6.18 -9.50
C LEU A 77 13.85 -6.98 -9.78
N PHE A 78 13.12 -6.68 -10.86
CA PHE A 78 11.96 -7.49 -11.26
C PHE A 78 12.33 -8.90 -11.70
N ASN A 79 13.46 -9.06 -12.41
CA ASN A 79 13.96 -10.38 -12.78
C ASN A 79 14.19 -11.22 -11.53
N ILE A 80 14.86 -10.69 -10.50
CA ILE A 80 15.09 -11.36 -9.22
C ILE A 80 13.78 -11.61 -8.48
N PHE A 81 12.91 -10.61 -8.36
CA PHE A 81 11.63 -10.70 -7.66
C PHE A 81 10.75 -11.83 -8.21
N PHE A 82 10.69 -11.99 -9.53
CA PHE A 82 9.88 -13.04 -10.14
C PHE A 82 10.63 -14.34 -10.46
N LYS A 83 11.91 -14.48 -10.10
CA LYS A 83 12.74 -15.64 -10.48
C LYS A 83 12.38 -16.91 -9.71
N TYR A 84 12.07 -16.79 -8.42
CA TYR A 84 11.95 -17.95 -7.54
C TYR A 84 10.49 -18.32 -7.29
N GLY A 85 10.00 -19.32 -8.04
CA GLY A 85 8.75 -20.03 -7.81
C GLY A 85 8.92 -21.40 -7.13
N ILE A 86 10.09 -21.69 -6.55
CA ILE A 86 10.40 -22.98 -5.92
C ILE A 86 10.67 -22.76 -4.42
N PRO A 87 9.79 -23.25 -3.51
CA PRO A 87 9.86 -22.97 -2.07
C PRO A 87 11.09 -23.47 -1.30
N GLU A 88 11.91 -24.35 -1.89
CA GLU A 88 12.90 -25.14 -1.15
C GLU A 88 14.26 -24.44 -0.96
N ASP A 89 14.58 -23.39 -1.73
CA ASP A 89 15.81 -22.62 -1.55
C ASP A 89 15.60 -21.40 -0.63
N ARG A 90 15.94 -21.55 0.66
CA ARG A 90 15.93 -20.46 1.64
C ARG A 90 16.76 -19.25 1.22
N LYS A 91 17.78 -19.41 0.36
CA LYS A 91 18.59 -18.29 -0.16
C LYS A 91 17.81 -17.53 -1.23
N GLY A 92 17.18 -18.22 -2.17
CA GLY A 92 16.29 -17.65 -3.18
C GLY A 92 15.09 -16.89 -2.59
N VAL A 93 14.44 -17.47 -1.58
CA VAL A 93 13.31 -16.83 -0.85
C VAL A 93 13.69 -15.45 -0.31
N ASN A 94 14.84 -15.35 0.35
CA ASN A 94 15.34 -14.10 0.90
C ASN A 94 15.65 -13.04 -0.17
N LEU A 95 16.08 -13.48 -1.35
CA LEU A 95 16.42 -12.59 -2.46
C LEU A 95 15.17 -11.99 -3.10
N THR A 96 14.17 -12.84 -3.35
CA THR A 96 12.86 -12.43 -3.86
C THR A 96 12.21 -11.39 -2.95
N VAL A 97 12.17 -11.65 -1.65
CA VAL A 97 11.56 -10.71 -0.69
C VAL A 97 12.31 -9.38 -0.71
N ALA A 98 13.64 -9.39 -0.64
CA ALA A 98 14.45 -8.17 -0.68
C ALA A 98 14.24 -7.36 -1.97
N ALA A 99 14.19 -8.03 -3.14
CA ALA A 99 13.96 -7.37 -4.41
C ALA A 99 12.57 -6.71 -4.48
N GLY A 100 11.54 -7.41 -3.98
CA GLY A 100 10.19 -6.86 -3.89
C GLY A 100 10.10 -5.65 -2.95
N GLU A 101 10.80 -5.68 -1.82
CA GLU A 101 10.89 -4.53 -0.89
C GLU A 101 11.60 -3.34 -1.53
N ALA A 102 12.71 -3.57 -2.23
CA ALA A 102 13.43 -2.54 -2.98
C ALA A 102 12.53 -1.88 -4.04
N LEU A 103 11.80 -2.69 -4.82
CA LEU A 103 10.87 -2.19 -5.84
C LEU A 103 9.72 -1.38 -5.22
N ALA A 104 9.15 -1.85 -4.11
CA ALA A 104 8.13 -1.09 -3.39
C ALA A 104 8.69 0.25 -2.90
N MET A 105 9.91 0.26 -2.36
CA MET A 105 10.58 1.48 -1.90
C MET A 105 10.86 2.45 -3.04
N LEU A 106 11.38 1.97 -4.18
CA LEU A 106 11.69 2.81 -5.34
C LEU A 106 10.46 3.41 -6.02
N ALA A 107 9.29 2.77 -5.88
CA ALA A 107 8.02 3.29 -6.37
C ALA A 107 7.35 4.27 -5.38
N LEU A 108 7.75 4.27 -4.11
CA LEU A 108 7.13 5.09 -3.07
C LEU A 108 7.48 6.56 -3.29
N GLU A 109 6.46 7.42 -3.43
CA GLU A 109 6.60 8.87 -3.60
C GLU A 109 7.42 9.32 -4.84
N SER A 110 7.72 8.40 -5.76
CA SER A 110 8.41 8.70 -7.02
C SER A 110 7.49 8.47 -8.22
N LYS A 111 7.00 9.57 -8.79
CA LYS A 111 6.21 9.56 -10.02
C LYS A 111 7.03 9.02 -11.20
N SER A 112 8.26 9.49 -11.35
CA SER A 112 9.16 9.08 -12.42
C SER A 112 9.48 7.58 -12.38
N ASN A 113 9.75 7.01 -11.20
CA ASN A 113 10.00 5.57 -11.09
C ASN A 113 8.73 4.76 -11.34
N CYS A 114 7.56 5.21 -10.89
CA CYS A 114 6.30 4.56 -11.25
C CYS A 114 6.12 4.51 -12.77
N HIS A 115 6.43 5.59 -13.49
CA HIS A 115 6.38 5.62 -14.96
C HIS A 115 7.36 4.63 -15.58
N ARG A 116 8.61 4.60 -15.09
CA ARG A 116 9.66 3.67 -15.55
C ARG A 116 9.23 2.21 -15.33
N ILE A 117 8.65 1.89 -14.16
CA ILE A 117 8.12 0.55 -13.84
C ILE A 117 6.97 0.18 -14.79
N LEU A 118 6.01 1.09 -15.03
CA LEU A 118 4.89 0.84 -15.92
C LEU A 118 5.34 0.59 -17.37
N LYS A 119 6.40 1.27 -17.83
CA LYS A 119 7.00 1.02 -19.15
C LYS A 119 7.58 -0.39 -19.33
N LEU A 120 7.88 -1.10 -18.23
CA LEU A 120 8.32 -2.51 -18.29
C LEU A 120 7.18 -3.48 -18.63
N LYS A 121 5.92 -3.01 -18.65
CA LYS A 121 4.72 -3.80 -19.00
C LYS A 121 4.51 -5.05 -18.11
N LEU A 122 4.91 -4.98 -16.85
CA LEU A 122 4.83 -6.08 -15.88
C LEU A 122 3.54 -6.08 -15.04
N LEU A 123 2.59 -5.19 -15.31
CA LEU A 123 1.40 -4.99 -14.47
C LEU A 123 0.57 -6.26 -14.29
N ARG A 124 0.32 -6.99 -15.37
CA ARG A 124 -0.41 -8.27 -15.31
C ARG A 124 0.30 -9.30 -14.44
N ARG A 125 1.63 -9.40 -14.56
CA ARG A 125 2.45 -10.32 -13.77
C ARG A 125 2.44 -9.97 -12.28
N LEU A 126 2.41 -8.68 -11.94
CA LEU A 126 2.22 -8.22 -10.57
C LEU A 126 0.84 -8.64 -10.02
N VAL A 127 -0.23 -8.46 -10.79
CA VAL A 127 -1.58 -8.91 -10.39
C VAL A 127 -1.62 -10.43 -10.16
N GLU A 128 -1.03 -11.21 -11.07
CA GLU A 128 -0.92 -12.67 -10.93
C GLU A 128 -0.12 -13.07 -9.67
N ALA A 129 0.94 -12.32 -9.35
CA ALA A 129 1.77 -12.55 -8.17
C ALA A 129 1.04 -12.33 -6.82
N LEU A 130 -0.16 -11.75 -6.81
CA LEU A 130 -0.99 -11.67 -5.59
C LEU A 130 -1.50 -13.03 -5.11
N LYS A 131 -1.53 -14.03 -6.01
CA LYS A 131 -1.93 -15.41 -5.69
C LYS A 131 -0.80 -16.23 -5.04
N ASP A 132 0.44 -15.77 -5.17
CA ASP A 132 1.62 -16.46 -4.65
C ASP A 132 1.92 -16.00 -3.22
N PRO A 133 1.93 -16.90 -2.21
CA PRO A 133 2.20 -16.53 -0.83
C PRO A 133 3.53 -15.80 -0.58
N LEU A 134 4.56 -16.08 -1.40
CA LEU A 134 5.88 -15.47 -1.30
C LEU A 134 5.90 -14.06 -1.91
N LEU A 135 5.15 -13.84 -3.00
CA LEU A 135 5.21 -12.57 -3.75
C LEU A 135 4.11 -11.58 -3.33
N ARG A 136 2.97 -12.08 -2.82
CA ARG A 136 1.75 -11.29 -2.66
C ARG A 136 1.91 -10.02 -1.83
N VAL A 137 2.71 -10.06 -0.77
CA VAL A 137 2.92 -8.90 0.10
C VAL A 137 3.62 -7.76 -0.64
N ASN A 138 4.72 -8.08 -1.33
CA ASN A 138 5.50 -7.08 -2.05
C ASN A 138 4.84 -6.66 -3.35
N SER A 139 4.17 -7.59 -4.05
CA SER A 139 3.36 -7.24 -5.22
C SER A 139 2.26 -6.25 -4.86
N ALA A 140 1.54 -6.49 -3.75
CA ALA A 140 0.50 -5.57 -3.29
C ALA A 140 1.04 -4.18 -2.96
N ARG A 141 2.21 -4.09 -2.32
CA ARG A 141 2.88 -2.82 -2.03
C ARG A 141 3.31 -2.07 -3.30
N ILE A 142 3.89 -2.77 -4.28
CA ILE A 142 4.29 -2.20 -5.57
C ILE A 142 3.05 -1.67 -6.29
N LEU A 143 2.00 -2.49 -6.44
CA LEU A 143 0.74 -2.10 -7.09
C LEU A 143 0.11 -0.89 -6.40
N ARG A 144 0.08 -0.87 -5.06
CA ARG A 144 -0.44 0.25 -4.28
C ARG A 144 0.32 1.54 -4.62
N ASN A 145 1.65 1.49 -4.63
CA ASN A 145 2.47 2.66 -4.95
C ASN A 145 2.27 3.13 -6.39
N LEU A 146 2.15 2.20 -7.35
CA LEU A 146 1.81 2.55 -8.74
C LEU A 146 0.46 3.26 -8.83
N CYS A 147 -0.57 2.78 -8.13
CA CYS A 147 -1.89 3.42 -8.11
C CYS A 147 -1.86 4.81 -7.46
N ILE A 148 -1.00 5.06 -6.46
CA ILE A 148 -0.96 6.34 -5.76
C ILE A 148 -0.10 7.37 -6.51
N TYR A 149 1.06 6.97 -7.03
CA TYR A 149 2.12 7.92 -7.43
C TYR A 149 2.31 8.06 -8.95
N SER A 150 1.68 7.25 -9.80
CA SER A 150 1.88 7.34 -11.26
C SER A 150 1.27 8.59 -11.91
N GLY A 151 0.30 9.25 -11.27
CA GLY A 151 -0.46 10.34 -11.90
C GLY A 151 -1.56 9.87 -12.85
N SER A 152 -2.39 10.81 -13.32
CA SER A 152 -3.60 10.53 -14.10
C SER A 152 -3.30 10.06 -15.53
N GLU A 153 -2.12 10.39 -16.08
CA GLU A 153 -1.72 9.99 -17.43
C GLU A 153 -1.60 8.46 -17.61
N PHE A 154 -1.44 7.70 -16.52
CA PHE A 154 -1.35 6.24 -16.53
C PHE A 154 -2.69 5.56 -16.21
N PHE A 155 -3.81 6.31 -16.14
CA PHE A 155 -5.11 5.76 -15.77
C PHE A 155 -5.51 4.53 -16.59
N HIS A 156 -5.40 4.60 -17.93
CA HIS A 156 -5.75 3.48 -18.81
C HIS A 156 -4.85 2.26 -18.61
N GLN A 157 -3.56 2.47 -18.34
CA GLN A 157 -2.66 1.35 -18.09
C GLN A 157 -2.96 0.71 -16.72
N LEU A 158 -3.20 1.53 -15.70
CA LEU A 158 -3.47 1.09 -14.33
C LEU A 158 -4.86 0.46 -14.15
N ARG A 159 -5.79 0.64 -15.09
CA ARG A 159 -7.01 -0.15 -15.14
C ARG A 159 -6.75 -1.66 -15.10
N GLY A 160 -5.62 -2.14 -15.61
CA GLY A 160 -5.27 -3.57 -15.50
C GLY A 160 -5.17 -4.09 -14.06
N VAL A 161 -4.98 -3.22 -13.06
CA VAL A 161 -4.93 -3.61 -11.64
C VAL A 161 -6.29 -4.05 -11.13
N THR A 162 -7.41 -3.63 -11.74
CA THR A 162 -8.75 -3.98 -11.27
C THR A 162 -9.05 -5.48 -11.33
N ALA A 163 -8.32 -6.23 -12.17
CA ALA A 163 -8.37 -7.69 -12.21
C ALA A 163 -7.88 -8.35 -10.90
N ALA A 164 -7.22 -7.60 -10.02
CA ALA A 164 -6.82 -8.06 -8.69
C ALA A 164 -7.97 -8.02 -7.67
N THR A 165 -9.08 -7.32 -7.95
CA THR A 165 -10.11 -7.01 -6.95
C THR A 165 -10.67 -8.24 -6.24
N PRO A 166 -11.05 -9.33 -6.94
CA PRO A 166 -11.56 -10.52 -6.26
C PRO A 166 -10.53 -11.15 -5.31
N ILE A 167 -9.25 -11.19 -5.71
CA ILE A 167 -8.14 -11.72 -4.91
C ILE A 167 -7.94 -10.86 -3.66
N ILE A 168 -7.98 -9.54 -3.81
CA ILE A 168 -7.81 -8.57 -2.72
C ILE A 168 -8.95 -8.72 -1.71
N LEU A 169 -10.20 -8.78 -2.18
CA LEU A 169 -11.38 -8.93 -1.32
C LEU A 169 -11.31 -10.23 -0.53
N GLN A 170 -11.03 -11.36 -1.19
CA GLN A 170 -10.87 -12.65 -0.51
C GLN A 170 -9.76 -12.60 0.55
N ALA A 171 -8.60 -12.03 0.23
CA ALA A 171 -7.50 -11.93 1.16
C ALA A 171 -7.82 -11.03 2.37
N ILE A 172 -8.59 -9.95 2.22
CA ILE A 172 -9.05 -9.12 3.36
C ILE A 172 -9.94 -9.95 4.30
N MET A 173 -10.80 -10.81 3.73
CA MET A 173 -11.74 -11.63 4.50
C MET A 173 -11.06 -12.78 5.23
N SER A 174 -10.16 -13.50 4.56
CA SER A 174 -9.61 -14.78 5.05
C SER A 174 -8.23 -14.69 5.71
N GLU A 175 -7.40 -13.71 5.35
CA GLU A 175 -6.05 -13.58 5.88
C GLU A 175 -6.01 -12.67 7.12
N GLU A 176 -4.89 -12.71 7.84
CA GLU A 176 -4.65 -11.85 8.99
C GLU A 176 -3.30 -11.13 8.90
N ASN A 177 -3.09 -10.21 9.85
CA ASN A 177 -1.82 -9.53 10.06
C ASN A 177 -1.31 -8.81 8.80
N LYS A 178 -0.08 -9.11 8.39
CA LYS A 178 0.63 -8.40 7.33
C LYS A 178 -0.11 -8.45 5.99
N ILE A 179 -0.71 -9.59 5.66
CA ILE A 179 -1.39 -9.77 4.37
C ILE A 179 -2.70 -8.98 4.36
N GLN A 180 -3.48 -9.06 5.45
CA GLN A 180 -4.70 -8.27 5.60
C GLN A 180 -4.41 -6.76 5.54
N GLU A 181 -3.35 -6.30 6.22
CA GLU A 181 -2.90 -4.90 6.16
C GLU A 181 -2.61 -4.45 4.72
N VAL A 182 -1.74 -5.16 3.99
CA VAL A 182 -1.33 -4.70 2.64
C VAL A 182 -2.46 -4.82 1.61
N MET A 183 -3.34 -5.81 1.75
CA MET A 183 -4.49 -5.98 0.85
C MET A 183 -5.54 -4.89 1.09
N ALA A 184 -5.84 -4.53 2.34
CA ALA A 184 -6.67 -3.37 2.66
C ALA A 184 -6.08 -2.07 2.07
N GLY A 185 -4.76 -1.88 2.19
CA GLY A 185 -4.07 -0.71 1.66
C GLY A 185 -4.06 -0.64 0.12
N LEU A 186 -4.01 -1.78 -0.56
CA LEU A 186 -4.13 -1.85 -2.01
C LEU A 186 -5.58 -1.56 -2.45
N SER A 187 -6.55 -2.21 -1.79
CA SER A 187 -7.98 -2.12 -2.09
C SER A 187 -8.47 -0.67 -2.26
N ALA A 188 -8.18 0.20 -1.28
CA ALA A 188 -8.59 1.61 -1.29
C ALA A 188 -8.07 2.41 -2.51
N ASN A 189 -7.08 1.88 -3.24
CA ASN A 189 -6.50 2.51 -4.43
C ASN A 189 -6.91 1.83 -5.74
N VAL A 190 -7.17 0.52 -5.74
CA VAL A 190 -7.62 -0.22 -6.93
C VAL A 190 -9.03 0.19 -7.34
N PHE A 191 -9.92 0.38 -6.37
CA PHE A 191 -11.31 0.74 -6.64
C PHE A 191 -11.49 2.07 -7.39
N LYS A 192 -10.51 2.99 -7.31
CA LYS A 192 -10.51 4.26 -8.06
C LYS A 192 -10.48 4.09 -9.59
N TYR A 193 -10.09 2.91 -10.06
CA TYR A 193 -9.98 2.60 -11.48
C TYR A 193 -11.21 1.86 -12.03
N MET A 194 -12.21 1.58 -11.19
CA MET A 194 -13.43 0.87 -11.56
C MET A 194 -14.64 1.79 -11.59
N THR A 195 -15.59 1.46 -12.45
CA THR A 195 -16.97 1.95 -12.36
C THR A 195 -17.73 1.19 -11.27
N SER A 196 -18.87 1.73 -10.82
CA SER A 196 -19.73 1.05 -9.86
C SER A 196 -20.25 -0.29 -10.36
N GLN A 197 -20.40 -0.47 -11.68
CA GLN A 197 -20.81 -1.76 -12.28
C GLN A 197 -19.68 -2.79 -12.25
N GLU A 198 -18.46 -2.39 -12.62
CA GLU A 198 -17.27 -3.27 -12.55
C GLU A 198 -16.97 -3.69 -11.11
N SER A 199 -17.18 -2.77 -10.16
CA SER A 199 -17.10 -3.07 -8.73
C SER A 199 -18.09 -4.17 -8.34
N ARG A 200 -19.38 -4.06 -8.73
CA ARG A 200 -20.41 -5.09 -8.43
C ARG A 200 -19.99 -6.47 -8.94
N ILE A 201 -19.56 -6.55 -10.20
CA ILE A 201 -19.07 -7.82 -10.81
C ILE A 201 -17.91 -8.39 -10.00
N SER A 202 -16.97 -7.54 -9.57
CA SER A 202 -15.82 -8.00 -8.77
C SER A 202 -16.22 -8.55 -7.40
N PHE A 203 -17.24 -7.97 -6.75
CA PHE A 203 -17.81 -8.51 -5.50
C PHE A 203 -18.50 -9.87 -5.72
N GLU A 204 -19.25 -10.01 -6.81
CA GLU A 204 -19.87 -11.28 -7.21
C GLU A 204 -18.84 -12.38 -7.48
N GLU A 205 -17.79 -12.08 -8.26
CA GLU A 205 -16.66 -12.99 -8.53
C GLU A 205 -15.93 -13.39 -7.24
N ALA A 206 -15.77 -12.44 -6.31
CA ALA A 206 -15.17 -12.71 -5.01
C ALA A 206 -16.06 -13.55 -4.10
N ARG A 207 -17.37 -13.65 -4.40
CA ARG A 207 -18.42 -14.23 -3.54
C ARG A 207 -18.48 -13.56 -2.17
N ILE A 208 -18.34 -12.24 -2.16
CA ILE A 208 -18.37 -11.40 -0.96
C ILE A 208 -19.39 -10.29 -1.19
N THR A 209 -20.23 -10.04 -0.21
CA THR A 209 -21.15 -8.91 -0.21
C THR A 209 -20.47 -7.66 0.34
N VAL A 210 -20.99 -6.49 -0.04
CA VAL A 210 -20.52 -5.21 0.49
C VAL A 210 -20.68 -5.13 2.01
N ALA A 211 -21.76 -5.72 2.55
CA ALA A 211 -22.02 -5.78 3.99
C ALA A 211 -21.03 -6.69 4.73
N GLU A 212 -20.66 -7.84 4.17
CA GLU A 212 -19.63 -8.72 4.75
C GLU A 212 -18.27 -8.03 4.80
N LEU A 213 -17.88 -7.33 3.73
CA LEU A 213 -16.66 -6.53 3.74
C LEU A 213 -16.74 -5.44 4.82
N ALA A 214 -17.85 -4.69 4.88
CA ALA A 214 -18.04 -3.64 5.88
C ALA A 214 -17.91 -4.19 7.31
N ASN A 215 -18.56 -5.32 7.61
CA ASN A 215 -18.43 -6.00 8.91
C ASN A 215 -16.98 -6.39 9.20
N LYS A 216 -16.27 -6.96 8.23
CA LYS A 216 -14.87 -7.31 8.38
C LYS A 216 -13.99 -6.11 8.72
N LEU A 217 -14.22 -4.95 8.09
CA LEU A 217 -13.47 -3.73 8.40
C LEU A 217 -13.74 -3.25 9.84
N VAL A 218 -14.99 -3.32 10.30
CA VAL A 218 -15.33 -3.00 11.70
C VAL A 218 -14.63 -3.95 12.66
N GLU A 219 -14.62 -5.26 12.37
CA GLU A 219 -13.91 -6.27 13.16
C GLU A 219 -12.40 -6.00 13.24
N ILE A 220 -11.78 -5.58 12.12
CA ILE A 220 -10.36 -5.21 12.11
C ILE A 220 -10.09 -4.04 13.05
N ILE A 221 -10.91 -2.96 13.02
CA ILE A 221 -10.75 -1.84 13.95
C ILE A 221 -10.94 -2.29 15.40
N LYS A 222 -11.95 -3.11 15.68
CA LYS A 222 -12.22 -3.65 17.03
C LYS A 222 -11.10 -4.56 17.54
N LYS A 223 -10.50 -5.37 16.67
CA LYS A 223 -9.35 -6.25 16.99
C LYS A 223 -8.09 -5.44 17.27
N HIS A 224 -7.83 -4.41 16.47
CA HIS A 224 -6.66 -3.55 16.60
C HIS A 224 -6.99 -2.30 17.41
N LYS A 225 -7.29 -2.45 18.70
CA LYS A 225 -7.59 -1.30 19.58
C LYS A 225 -6.42 -0.34 19.77
N CYS A 226 -5.19 -0.83 19.66
CA CYS A 226 -3.97 -0.04 19.77
C CYS A 226 -3.07 -0.25 18.53
N PRO A 227 -2.24 0.76 18.16
CA PRO A 227 -1.22 0.61 17.12
C PRO A 227 -0.26 -0.53 17.43
N SER A 228 0.22 -1.22 16.39
CA SER A 228 1.18 -2.32 16.51
C SER A 228 2.29 -2.18 15.47
N THR A 229 3.54 -2.44 15.86
CA THR A 229 4.70 -2.44 14.96
C THR A 229 4.65 -3.57 13.93
N ASN A 230 3.89 -4.64 14.19
CA ASN A 230 3.73 -5.76 13.27
C ASN A 230 2.89 -5.38 12.04
N VAL A 231 1.87 -4.55 12.26
CA VAL A 231 0.90 -4.11 11.24
C VAL A 231 0.58 -2.61 11.38
N PRO A 232 1.59 -1.74 11.25
CA PRO A 232 1.51 -0.34 11.66
C PRO A 232 0.47 0.48 10.92
N ARG A 233 -0.01 0.04 9.75
CA ARG A 233 -0.99 0.78 8.94
C ARG A 233 -2.33 0.07 8.84
N ILE A 234 -2.57 -1.03 9.58
CA ILE A 234 -3.80 -1.80 9.41
C ILE A 234 -5.06 -0.97 9.69
N ARG A 235 -5.08 -0.19 10.78
CA ARG A 235 -6.23 0.67 11.12
C ARG A 235 -6.40 1.76 10.08
N ARG A 236 -5.30 2.41 9.70
CA ARG A 236 -5.26 3.44 8.66
C ARG A 236 -5.88 2.94 7.34
N PHE A 237 -5.36 1.84 6.80
CA PHE A 237 -5.81 1.29 5.53
C PHE A 237 -7.24 0.78 5.59
N THR A 238 -7.66 0.24 6.73
CA THR A 238 -9.05 -0.16 6.97
C THR A 238 -9.99 1.04 6.89
N VAL A 239 -9.63 2.16 7.53
CA VAL A 239 -10.46 3.37 7.47
C VAL A 239 -10.41 4.06 6.10
N GLU A 240 -9.26 4.07 5.42
CA GLU A 240 -9.17 4.55 4.04
C GLU A 240 -10.14 3.79 3.12
N LEU A 241 -10.25 2.46 3.28
CA LEU A 241 -11.19 1.63 2.54
C LEU A 241 -12.65 1.90 2.95
N ALA A 242 -12.95 2.02 4.25
CA ALA A 242 -14.29 2.34 4.73
C ALA A 242 -14.78 3.71 4.23
N ILE A 243 -13.92 4.74 4.25
CA ILE A 243 -14.21 6.06 3.69
C ILE A 243 -14.51 5.95 2.19
N TRP A 244 -13.72 5.18 1.45
CA TRP A 244 -13.98 4.96 0.03
C TRP A 244 -15.36 4.33 -0.18
N MET A 245 -15.71 3.28 0.57
CA MET A 245 -17.01 2.62 0.49
C MET A 245 -18.17 3.58 0.80
N MET A 246 -18.05 4.40 1.86
CA MET A 246 -19.06 5.40 2.25
C MET A 246 -19.23 6.51 1.20
N LYS A 247 -18.15 6.85 0.47
CA LYS A 247 -18.19 7.82 -0.63
C LYS A 247 -18.75 7.26 -1.92
N ASP A 248 -18.56 5.96 -2.18
CA ASP A 248 -19.14 5.29 -3.36
C ASP A 248 -20.67 5.23 -3.28
N ARG A 249 -21.20 4.83 -2.10
CA ARG A 249 -22.64 4.63 -1.91
C ARG A 249 -23.11 5.05 -0.52
N VAL A 250 -24.25 5.74 -0.50
CA VAL A 250 -24.86 6.24 0.74
C VAL A 250 -25.35 5.10 1.62
N GLU A 251 -25.79 4.00 1.02
CA GLU A 251 -26.23 2.79 1.71
C GLU A 251 -25.13 2.24 2.63
N ASN A 252 -23.88 2.33 2.21
CA ASN A 252 -22.73 1.88 3.00
C ASN A 252 -22.56 2.69 4.29
N ILE A 253 -22.97 3.97 4.31
CA ILE A 253 -22.94 4.79 5.52
C ILE A 253 -23.84 4.18 6.59
N TYR A 254 -25.07 3.79 6.23
CA TYR A 254 -25.99 3.15 7.17
C TYR A 254 -25.48 1.77 7.59
N THR A 255 -24.97 0.97 6.64
CA THR A 255 -24.37 -0.33 6.96
C THR A 255 -23.24 -0.19 8.00
N PHE A 256 -22.32 0.77 7.84
CA PHE A 256 -21.26 0.98 8.83
C PHE A 256 -21.77 1.47 10.18
N LYS A 257 -22.80 2.32 10.20
CA LYS A 257 -23.44 2.75 11.46
C LYS A 257 -24.05 1.56 12.20
N ASP A 258 -24.86 0.76 11.51
CA ASP A 258 -25.57 -0.38 12.11
C ASP A 258 -24.60 -1.44 12.64
N LEU A 259 -23.44 -1.59 12.00
CA LEU A 259 -22.36 -2.49 12.45
C LEU A 259 -21.53 -1.93 13.63
N GLY A 260 -21.76 -0.68 14.04
CA GLY A 260 -21.06 -0.03 15.14
C GLY A 260 -19.65 0.46 14.78
N MET A 261 -19.46 0.96 13.55
CA MET A 261 -18.18 1.52 13.12
C MET A 261 -17.85 2.82 13.89
N ALA A 262 -18.84 3.65 14.19
CA ALA A 262 -18.62 4.93 14.88
C ALA A 262 -18.01 4.72 16.28
N GLU A 263 -18.54 3.78 17.05
CA GLU A 263 -18.05 3.42 18.38
C GLU A 263 -16.65 2.82 18.29
N ALA A 264 -16.40 1.95 17.30
CA ALA A 264 -15.09 1.36 17.07
C ALA A 264 -14.03 2.44 16.76
N LEU A 265 -14.37 3.43 15.93
CA LEU A 265 -13.48 4.55 15.60
C LEU A 265 -13.24 5.48 16.78
N LYS A 266 -14.28 5.80 17.56
CA LYS A 266 -14.15 6.62 18.78
C LYS A 266 -13.20 5.98 19.79
N GLY A 267 -13.32 4.67 20.02
CA GLY A 267 -12.36 3.96 20.88
C GLY A 267 -10.94 3.90 20.29
N ALA A 268 -10.80 3.80 18.97
CA ALA A 268 -9.48 3.77 18.32
C ALA A 268 -8.79 5.16 18.30
N LEU A 269 -9.54 6.26 18.32
CA LEU A 269 -9.03 7.63 18.36
C LEU A 269 -8.18 7.88 19.62
N GLU A 270 -8.62 7.36 20.76
CA GLU A 270 -7.97 7.52 22.07
C GLU A 270 -6.55 6.94 22.11
N THR A 271 -6.22 6.01 21.21
CA THR A 271 -4.94 5.30 21.17
C THR A 271 -4.12 5.60 19.92
N THR A 272 -4.49 6.64 19.15
CA THR A 272 -3.74 7.03 17.95
C THR A 272 -2.26 7.34 18.26
N SER A 273 -1.38 7.00 17.32
CA SER A 273 0.05 7.19 17.46
C SER A 273 0.70 7.60 16.15
N GLU A 274 1.83 8.30 16.25
CA GLU A 274 2.71 8.65 15.13
C GLU A 274 3.13 7.42 14.31
N LEU A 275 3.17 6.23 14.91
CA LEU A 275 3.46 4.97 14.21
C LEU A 275 2.57 4.75 12.97
N GLU A 276 1.34 5.25 12.98
CA GLU A 276 0.39 5.02 11.89
C GLU A 276 0.50 6.06 10.77
N ASN A 277 1.33 7.08 10.96
CA ASN A 277 1.48 8.22 10.07
C ASN A 277 2.65 8.07 9.08
N PHE A 278 3.36 6.94 9.04
CA PHE A 278 4.51 6.71 8.16
C PHE A 278 4.35 5.47 7.26
N ASN A 279 4.80 5.59 6.01
CA ASN A 279 4.81 4.46 5.07
C ASN A 279 5.91 3.45 5.37
N VAL A 280 7.07 3.91 5.86
CA VAL A 280 8.29 3.10 6.02
C VAL A 280 8.96 3.43 7.36
N PHE A 281 9.66 2.44 7.92
CA PHE A 281 10.42 2.58 9.15
C PHE A 281 11.87 2.13 8.92
N CYS A 282 12.81 2.87 9.49
CA CYS A 282 14.22 2.50 9.60
C CYS A 282 14.59 2.49 11.09
N GLY A 283 14.54 1.31 11.72
CA GLY A 283 14.60 1.18 13.17
C GLY A 283 13.43 1.91 13.84
N THR A 284 13.73 2.86 14.72
CA THR A 284 12.73 3.69 15.41
C THR A 284 12.32 4.95 14.62
N VAL A 285 12.92 5.19 13.45
CA VAL A 285 12.66 6.39 12.65
C VAL A 285 11.61 6.12 11.59
N GLY A 286 10.51 6.87 11.64
CA GLY A 286 9.48 6.88 10.59
C GLY A 286 9.91 7.74 9.39
N LEU A 287 9.65 7.24 8.19
CA LEU A 287 10.00 7.87 6.91
C LEU A 287 8.77 7.93 6.00
N ASN A 288 8.76 8.89 5.07
CA ASN A 288 7.67 9.08 4.10
C ASN A 288 6.32 9.23 4.80
N ARG A 289 6.19 10.33 5.54
CA ARG A 289 5.00 10.64 6.33
C ARG A 289 3.79 10.78 5.41
N HIS A 290 2.70 10.11 5.75
CA HIS A 290 1.43 10.31 5.07
C HIS A 290 0.97 11.77 5.18
N ARG A 291 0.41 12.30 4.09
CA ARG A 291 -0.13 13.66 4.05
C ARG A 291 -1.24 13.89 5.08
N LEU A 292 -2.13 12.90 5.25
CA LEU A 292 -3.20 12.92 6.25
C LEU A 292 -2.80 12.06 7.44
N THR A 293 -3.07 12.53 8.65
CA THR A 293 -2.88 11.72 9.87
C THR A 293 -3.97 10.65 9.98
N THR A 294 -3.68 9.55 10.66
CA THR A 294 -4.69 8.52 10.94
C THR A 294 -5.87 9.09 11.75
N GLN A 295 -5.60 10.00 12.68
CA GLN A 295 -6.63 10.75 13.39
C GLN A 295 -7.59 11.47 12.42
N SER A 296 -7.06 12.25 11.46
CA SER A 296 -7.91 12.98 10.50
C SER A 296 -8.76 12.06 9.62
N LEU A 297 -8.28 10.84 9.34
CA LEU A 297 -9.07 9.83 8.63
C LEU A 297 -10.22 9.31 9.50
N PHE A 298 -9.98 9.06 10.79
CA PHE A 298 -11.02 8.62 11.71
C PHE A 298 -12.11 9.68 11.86
N GLU A 299 -11.71 10.95 12.02
CA GLU A 299 -12.63 12.10 12.06
C GLU A 299 -13.44 12.21 10.76
N THR A 300 -12.79 12.12 9.59
CA THR A 300 -13.49 12.13 8.29
C THR A 300 -14.55 11.02 8.19
N ALA A 301 -14.23 9.82 8.67
CA ALA A 301 -15.17 8.70 8.65
C ALA A 301 -16.37 8.92 9.59
N LEU A 302 -16.14 9.50 10.77
CA LEU A 302 -17.20 9.89 11.71
C LEU A 302 -18.09 10.99 11.12
N GLU A 303 -17.51 12.03 10.52
CA GLU A 303 -18.25 13.11 9.86
C GLU A 303 -19.12 12.62 8.71
N LEU A 304 -18.64 11.65 7.91
CA LEU A 304 -19.44 11.02 6.84
C LEU A 304 -20.68 10.34 7.41
N MET A 305 -20.56 9.72 8.59
CA MET A 305 -21.69 9.12 9.28
C MET A 305 -22.61 10.20 9.87
N GLU A 306 -22.11 11.26 10.49
CA GLU A 306 -22.94 12.31 11.12
C GLU A 306 -23.65 13.23 10.10
N SER A 307 -22.93 13.75 9.11
CA SER A 307 -23.41 14.76 8.15
C SER A 307 -24.65 14.34 7.35
N ARG A 308 -24.80 13.04 7.08
CA ARG A 308 -25.93 12.50 6.31
C ARG A 308 -27.15 12.17 7.17
N GLN A 309 -27.04 12.24 8.49
CA GLN A 309 -28.16 12.15 9.43
C GLN A 309 -29.02 13.42 9.37
N ASN A 310 -28.37 14.59 9.26
CA ASN A 310 -29.03 15.89 9.18
C ASN A 310 -29.80 16.11 7.87
N ILE A 311 -29.34 15.56 6.75
CA ILE A 311 -30.05 15.68 5.46
C ILE A 311 -31.38 14.93 5.49
N ASN A 312 -31.44 13.77 6.15
CA ASN A 312 -32.69 13.01 6.27
C ASN A 312 -33.62 13.61 7.33
N GLN A 313 -33.09 14.13 8.44
CA GLN A 313 -33.89 14.88 9.42
C GLN A 313 -34.55 16.10 8.74
N CYS A 314 -33.80 16.84 7.92
CA CYS A 314 -34.34 17.95 7.13
C CYS A 314 -35.38 17.50 6.09
N LYS A 315 -35.18 16.37 5.39
CA LYS A 315 -36.18 15.85 4.43
C LYS A 315 -37.45 15.35 5.10
N ILE A 316 -37.33 14.69 6.25
CA ILE A 316 -38.47 14.23 7.04
C ILE A 316 -39.25 15.43 7.59
N LEU A 317 -38.56 16.44 8.11
CA LEU A 317 -39.19 17.69 8.55
C LEU A 317 -39.84 18.45 7.39
N GLN A 318 -39.21 18.51 6.21
CA GLN A 318 -39.79 19.13 5.01
C GLN A 318 -41.04 18.41 4.51
N ASN A 319 -41.05 17.07 4.54
CA ASN A 319 -42.24 16.30 4.16
C ASN A 319 -43.37 16.45 5.20
N GLN A 320 -43.05 16.52 6.50
CA GLN A 320 -44.03 16.78 7.56
C GLN A 320 -44.59 18.21 7.53
N LEU A 321 -43.81 19.19 7.05
CA LEU A 321 -44.27 20.57 6.81
C LEU A 321 -45.17 20.65 5.57
N ALA A 322 -44.88 19.90 4.50
CA ALA A 322 -45.73 19.84 3.31
C ALA A 322 -47.11 19.22 3.61
N ASP A 323 -47.17 18.21 4.48
CA ASP A 323 -48.43 17.59 4.92
C ASP A 323 -49.28 18.51 5.84
N LEU A 324 -48.69 19.58 6.39
CA LEU A 324 -49.40 20.57 7.22
C LEU A 324 -49.94 21.76 6.40
N ASP A 325 -49.42 22.00 5.20
CA ASP A 325 -49.91 23.03 4.26
C ASP A 325 -51.07 22.53 3.38
N GLU A 326 -51.43 21.24 3.47
CA GLU A 326 -52.59 20.61 2.78
C GLU A 326 -53.84 20.44 3.69
N LEU A 327 -53.86 21.04 4.89
CA LEU A 327 -55.00 21.08 5.84
C LEU A 327 -55.60 22.48 5.98
#